data_AF-A0A1B0DNE2-F1
#
_entry.id   AF-A0A1B0DNE2-F1
#
_cell.length_a   1.000
_cell.length_b   1.000
_cell.length_c   1.000
_cell.angle_alpha   90.00
_cell.angle_beta   90.00
_cell.angle_gamma   90.00
#
_symmetry.space_group_name_H-M   'P 1'
#
loop_
_entity.id
_entity.type
_entity.pdbx_description
1 polymer ?
#
loop_
_entity_poly.entity_id
_entity_poly.type
_entity_poly.pdbx_seq_one_letter_code
_entity_poly.pdbx_strand_id
1 'polypeptide(L)'
;MVRELQQGENPADIENVGPVRYYPRQGFPGYFYPFENSEGYLSPLVAVHFVRPVRGIIINIECKAWARNIHHDRKERIGSVHFELMID
;
A
#
# COMPACT_ATOMS: atom_id res chain seq x y z
N MET A 1 -6.20 12.81 -5.11
CA MET A 1 -6.28 11.36 -4.84
C MET A 1 -4.86 10.88 -4.68
N VAL A 2 -4.52 10.38 -3.50
CA VAL A 2 -3.24 9.71 -3.29
C VAL A 2 -3.41 8.30 -3.82
N ARG A 3 -2.63 7.87 -4.82
CA ARG A 3 -2.74 6.52 -5.37
C ARG A 3 -1.84 5.57 -4.59
N GLU A 4 -2.33 4.38 -4.30
CA GLU A 4 -1.51 3.32 -3.70
C GLU A 4 -1.07 2.37 -4.82
N LEU A 5 0.23 2.36 -5.11
CA LEU A 5 0.86 1.48 -6.09
C LEU A 5 1.62 0.41 -5.34
N GLN A 6 1.21 -0.83 -5.52
CA GLN A 6 1.96 -1.97 -5.03
C GLN A 6 2.96 -2.42 -6.08
N GLN A 7 4.20 -2.62 -5.64
CA GLN A 7 5.28 -3.19 -6.45
C GLN A 7 5.82 -4.40 -5.68
N GLY A 8 5.94 -5.56 -6.34
CA GLY A 8 6.82 -6.60 -5.81
C GLY A 8 8.25 -6.07 -5.86
N GLU A 9 9.04 -6.33 -4.82
CA GLU A 9 10.38 -5.73 -4.69
C GLU A 9 11.33 -6.22 -5.79
N ASN A 10 11.21 -7.50 -6.16
CA ASN A 10 11.92 -8.12 -7.28
C ASN A 10 10.94 -8.83 -8.25
N PRO A 11 11.38 -9.21 -9.48
CA PRO A 11 10.53 -9.93 -10.43
C PRO A 11 9.86 -11.18 -9.85
N ALA A 12 10.58 -11.92 -8.99
CA ALA A 12 10.04 -13.09 -8.29
C ALA A 12 8.86 -12.72 -7.35
N ASP A 13 8.96 -11.60 -6.61
CA ASP A 13 7.87 -11.16 -5.73
C ASP A 13 6.64 -10.75 -6.54
N ILE A 14 6.84 -10.13 -7.71
CA ILE A 14 5.77 -9.72 -8.63
C ILE A 14 5.02 -10.95 -9.19
N GLU A 15 5.75 -12.01 -9.52
CA GLU A 15 5.15 -13.25 -10.02
C GLU A 15 4.41 -14.00 -8.91
N ASN A 16 4.95 -14.00 -7.69
CA ASN A 16 4.42 -14.77 -6.57
C ASN A 16 3.24 -14.13 -5.84
N VAL A 17 3.08 -12.81 -5.90
CA VAL A 17 2.01 -12.10 -5.17
C VAL A 17 0.61 -12.35 -5.76
N GLY A 18 0.52 -12.63 -7.06
CA GLY A 18 -0.73 -12.84 -7.76
C GLY A 18 -1.62 -11.58 -7.84
N PRO A 19 -2.91 -11.73 -8.19
CA PRO A 19 -3.81 -10.59 -8.34
C PRO A 19 -4.09 -9.88 -7.01
N VAL A 20 -4.08 -8.54 -7.05
CA VAL A 20 -4.38 -7.67 -5.90
C VAL A 20 -5.67 -6.89 -6.14
N ARG A 21 -6.49 -6.74 -5.09
CA ARG A 21 -7.68 -5.88 -5.09
C ARG A 21 -7.61 -4.86 -3.96
N TYR A 22 -8.14 -3.67 -4.21
CA TYR A 22 -8.21 -2.59 -3.21
C TYR A 22 -9.66 -2.34 -2.80
N TYR A 23 -9.91 -2.19 -1.51
CA TYR A 23 -11.22 -1.88 -0.96
C TYR A 23 -11.16 -0.63 -0.06
N PRO A 24 -12.17 0.25 -0.10
CA PRO A 24 -13.30 0.26 -1.03
C PRO A 24 -12.92 0.73 -2.45
N ARG A 25 -11.78 1.41 -2.59
CA ARG A 25 -11.20 1.86 -3.87
C ARG A 25 -9.69 2.02 -3.72
N GLN A 26 -8.98 2.08 -4.84
CA GLN A 26 -7.54 2.35 -4.81
C GLN A 26 -7.27 3.79 -4.37
N GLY A 27 -6.46 3.92 -3.32
CA GLY A 27 -5.93 5.20 -2.86
C GLY A 27 -6.86 6.03 -1.95
N PHE A 28 -6.35 7.17 -1.52
CA PHE A 28 -7.00 8.03 -0.52
C PHE A 28 -7.76 9.20 -1.16
N PRO A 29 -9.00 9.47 -0.71
CA PRO A 29 -9.81 10.56 -1.24
C PRO A 29 -9.30 11.92 -0.76
N GLY A 30 -9.32 12.92 -1.65
CA GLY A 30 -8.78 14.25 -1.33
C GLY A 30 -9.55 15.02 -0.27
N TYR A 31 -10.85 14.76 -0.11
CA TYR A 31 -11.72 15.46 0.85
C TYR A 31 -11.44 15.13 2.32
N PHE A 32 -10.56 14.16 2.61
CA PHE A 32 -10.05 13.93 3.96
C PHE A 32 -8.91 14.89 4.34
N TYR A 33 -8.46 15.74 3.41
CA TYR A 33 -7.36 16.67 3.60
C TYR A 33 -7.76 18.11 3.26
N PRO A 34 -7.20 19.13 3.94
CA PRO A 34 -6.17 19.03 4.98
C PRO A 34 -6.70 18.50 6.32
N PHE A 35 -5.80 17.99 7.15
CA PHE A 35 -6.14 17.61 8.53
C PHE A 35 -6.19 18.89 9.38
N GLU A 36 -7.35 19.20 9.96
CA GLU A 36 -7.60 20.43 10.73
C GLU A 36 -7.71 20.18 12.25
N ASN A 37 -7.26 19.01 12.73
CA ASN A 37 -7.36 18.62 14.14
C ASN A 37 -8.79 18.60 14.71
N SER A 38 -9.77 18.30 13.85
CA SER A 38 -11.18 18.21 14.21
C SER A 38 -11.45 17.00 15.11
N GLU A 39 -12.26 17.20 16.15
CA GLU A 39 -12.69 16.11 17.02
C GLU A 39 -13.44 15.03 16.22
N GLY A 40 -13.10 13.76 16.45
CA GLY A 40 -13.69 12.63 15.72
C GLY A 40 -13.18 12.42 14.30
N TYR A 41 -12.13 13.13 13.86
CA TYR A 41 -11.49 12.87 12.57
C TYR A 41 -10.97 11.43 12.50
N LEU A 42 -11.33 10.72 11.42
CA LEU A 42 -10.84 9.39 11.09
C LEU A 42 -10.01 9.46 9.82
N SER A 43 -8.73 9.10 9.93
CA SER A 43 -7.86 8.94 8.77
C SER A 43 -8.45 7.93 7.79
N PRO A 44 -8.42 8.21 6.47
CA PRO A 44 -8.92 7.26 5.49
C PRO A 44 -8.05 5.99 5.48
N LEU A 45 -8.70 4.83 5.29
CA LEU A 45 -8.04 3.54 5.20
C LEU A 45 -8.34 2.88 3.85
N VAL A 46 -7.40 2.07 3.38
CA VAL A 46 -7.55 1.20 2.21
C VAL A 46 -7.14 -0.20 2.65
N ALA A 47 -7.95 -1.20 2.30
CA ALA A 47 -7.61 -2.60 2.49
C ALA A 47 -7.06 -3.17 1.19
N VAL A 48 -5.92 -3.87 1.29
CA VAL A 48 -5.28 -4.58 0.19
C VAL A 48 -5.58 -6.07 0.33
N HIS A 49 -6.23 -6.64 -0.67
CA HIS A 49 -6.59 -8.05 -0.72
C HIS A 49 -5.73 -8.78 -1.75
N PHE A 50 -4.84 -9.63 -1.25
CA PHE A 50 -4.04 -10.58 -2.02
C PHE A 50 -4.89 -11.80 -2.36
N VAL A 51 -5.36 -11.90 -3.60
CA VAL A 51 -6.43 -12.86 -3.96
C VAL A 51 -5.92 -14.31 -3.99
N ARG A 52 -4.73 -14.53 -4.53
CA ARG A 52 -4.07 -15.84 -4.63
C ARG A 52 -2.54 -15.69 -4.66
N PRO A 53 -1.90 -15.29 -3.56
CA PRO A 53 -0.45 -15.33 -3.46
C PRO A 53 0.04 -16.79 -3.37
N VAL A 54 1.27 -17.03 -3.79
CA VAL A 54 1.93 -18.35 -3.65
C VAL A 54 2.17 -18.65 -2.18
N ARG A 55 1.90 -19.89 -1.77
CA ARG A 55 2.04 -20.37 -0.37
C ARG A 55 3.41 -21.02 -0.15
N GLY A 56 3.83 -21.11 1.11
CA GLY A 56 5.08 -21.78 1.51
C GLY A 56 6.36 -21.01 1.13
N ILE A 57 6.25 -19.74 0.74
CA ILE A 57 7.38 -18.86 0.44
C ILE A 57 7.17 -17.48 1.07
N ILE A 58 8.27 -16.75 1.26
CA ILE A 58 8.24 -15.35 1.69
C ILE A 58 8.17 -14.45 0.45
N ILE A 59 7.22 -13.53 0.43
CA ILE A 59 7.01 -12.54 -0.64
C ILE A 59 7.25 -11.15 -0.05
N ASN A 60 8.17 -10.38 -0.64
CA ASN A 60 8.49 -9.02 -0.22
C ASN A 60 7.57 -8.02 -0.91
N ILE A 61 6.75 -7.31 -0.12
CA ILE A 61 5.77 -6.35 -0.62
C ILE A 61 6.18 -4.94 -0.26
N GLU A 62 6.18 -4.04 -1.26
CA GLU A 62 6.29 -2.60 -1.06
C GLU A 62 5.04 -1.89 -1.62
N CYS A 63 4.33 -1.16 -0.75
CA CYS A 63 3.21 -0.30 -1.14
C CYS A 63 3.66 1.17 -1.09
N LYS A 64 3.47 1.91 -2.18
CA LYS A 64 3.86 3.32 -2.32
C LYS A 64 2.66 4.23 -2.49
N ALA A 65 2.63 5.33 -1.75
CA ALA A 65 1.62 6.36 -1.85
C ALA A 65 2.08 7.48 -2.81
N TRP A 66 1.38 7.66 -3.93
CA TRP A 66 1.73 8.64 -4.95
C TRP A 66 0.79 9.85 -4.92
N ALA A 67 1.38 11.02 -4.68
CA ALA A 67 0.78 12.33 -4.90
C ALA A 67 1.89 13.35 -5.13
N ARG A 68 1.54 14.53 -5.68
CA ARG A 68 2.52 15.60 -5.98
C ARG A 68 3.30 16.08 -4.75
N ASN A 69 2.71 15.92 -3.57
CA ASN A 69 3.24 16.36 -2.28
C ASN A 69 3.80 15.21 -1.42
N ILE A 70 3.94 13.99 -1.94
CA ILE A 70 4.52 12.87 -1.21
C ILE A 70 5.96 12.67 -1.68
N HIS A 71 6.90 12.83 -0.75
CA HIS A 71 8.31 12.53 -0.97
C HIS A 71 8.56 11.08 -0.59
N HIS A 72 9.36 10.39 -1.39
CA HIS A 72 9.71 9.00 -1.13
C HIS A 72 11.13 8.92 -0.62
N ASP A 73 11.31 8.33 0.55
CA ASP A 73 12.62 8.01 1.12
C ASP A 73 12.60 6.56 1.59
N ARG A 74 13.40 5.70 0.95
CA ARG A 74 13.45 4.28 1.28
C ARG A 74 14.10 4.00 2.63
N LYS A 75 15.04 4.84 3.06
CA LYS A 75 15.75 4.67 4.34
C LYS A 75 14.82 5.01 5.50
N GLU A 76 14.10 6.13 5.38
CA GLU A 76 13.18 6.62 6.40
C GLU A 76 11.74 6.07 6.21
N ARG A 77 11.51 5.24 5.19
CA ARG A 77 10.19 4.69 4.80
C ARG A 77 9.12 5.77 4.64
N ILE A 78 9.51 6.93 4.11
CA ILE A 78 8.58 8.03 3.85
C ILE A 78 7.86 7.72 2.54
N GLY A 79 6.53 7.81 2.56
CA GLY A 79 5.69 7.59 1.37
C GLY A 79 5.56 6.13 0.95
N SER A 80 6.14 5.18 1.69
CA SER A 80 6.00 3.76 1.42
C SER A 80 5.92 2.91 2.69
N VAL A 81 5.34 1.72 2.56
CA VAL A 81 5.39 0.67 3.57
C VAL A 81 5.94 -0.59 2.94
N HIS A 82 6.80 -1.27 3.66
CA HIS A 82 7.38 -2.55 3.26
C HIS A 82 7.07 -3.61 4.34
N PHE A 83 6.66 -4.79 3.89
CA PHE A 83 6.38 -5.94 4.75
C PHE A 83 6.58 -7.27 4.01
N GLU A 84 6.79 -8.33 4.78
CA GLU A 84 6.93 -9.70 4.30
C GLU A 84 5.58 -10.45 4.43
N LEU A 85 5.20 -11.18 3.39
CA LEU A 85 3.99 -12.00 3.36
C LEU A 85 4.37 -13.47 3.17
N MET A 86 3.92 -14.33 4.08
CA MET A 86 4.01 -15.79 3.96
C MET A 86 2.69 -16.40 4.41
N ILE A 87 2.15 -17.31 3.58
CA ILE A 87 0.96 -18.09 3.91
C ILE A 87 1.37 -19.55 3.97
N ASP A 88 1.10 -20.19 5.11
CA ASP A 88 1.27 -21.63 5.33
C ASP A 88 0.23 -22.44 4.53
#